data_AF-A0A377TZ87-F1
#
_entry.id   AF-A0A377TZ87-F1
#
_cell.length_a   1.000
_cell.length_b   1.000
_cell.length_c   1.000
_cell.angle_alpha   90.00
_cell.angle_beta   90.00
_cell.angle_gamma   90.00
#
_symmetry.space_group_name_H-M   'P 1'
#
loop_
_entity.id
_entity.type
_entity.pdbx_description
1 polymer ?
#
loop_
_entity_poly.entity_id
_entity_poly.type
_entity_poly.pdbx_seq_one_letter_code
_entity_poly.pdbx_strand_id
1 'polypeptide(L)'
;MDGVTQNMIVGLSTDAISGEHLILTAAGIDSHIHLISPQQAYSALSNGVATFFGGGIGPTDGTNGTTVTPGPWNIRRCCAQWKGYLSTSDCWVRVTRLGVLRWLNRLLPGWRPESA
;
A
#
# COMPACT_ATOMS: atom_id res chain seq x y z
N MET A 1 -8.47 -0.76 -39.98
CA MET A 1 -7.60 0.40 -39.71
C MET A 1 -6.19 -0.11 -39.75
N ASP A 2 -5.33 0.54 -40.52
CA ASP A 2 -3.93 0.12 -40.62
C ASP A 2 -3.18 0.53 -39.35
N GLY A 3 -2.25 -0.31 -38.87
CA GLY A 3 -1.38 0.02 -37.74
C GLY A 3 -1.96 -0.14 -36.32
N VAL A 4 -3.11 -0.81 -36.15
CA VAL A 4 -3.64 -1.11 -34.80
C VAL A 4 -2.68 -2.03 -34.04
N THR A 5 -2.24 -1.61 -32.85
CA THR A 5 -1.33 -2.39 -32.01
C THR A 5 -2.03 -3.63 -31.46
N GLN A 6 -1.28 -4.75 -31.36
CA GLN A 6 -1.79 -5.98 -30.75
C GLN A 6 -2.31 -5.69 -29.33
N ASN A 7 -3.45 -6.27 -28.97
CA ASN A 7 -4.16 -6.07 -27.70
C ASN A 7 -4.75 -4.67 -27.45
N MET A 8 -4.83 -3.78 -28.46
CA MET A 8 -5.51 -2.48 -28.37
C MET A 8 -6.76 -2.39 -29.26
N ILE A 9 -7.49 -3.50 -29.40
CA ILE A 9 -8.72 -3.56 -30.20
C ILE A 9 -9.89 -3.08 -29.33
N VAL A 10 -10.61 -2.05 -29.81
CA VAL A 10 -11.88 -1.60 -29.22
C VAL A 10 -13.02 -2.45 -29.80
N GLY A 11 -13.85 -3.04 -28.94
CA GLY A 11 -14.96 -3.92 -29.35
C GLY A 11 -16.22 -3.73 -28.49
N LEU A 12 -17.16 -4.68 -28.59
CA LEU A 12 -18.47 -4.60 -27.92
C LEU A 12 -18.39 -4.53 -26.39
N SER A 13 -17.28 -4.98 -25.79
CA SER A 13 -17.06 -4.98 -24.35
C SER A 13 -16.09 -3.89 -23.88
N THR A 14 -15.70 -2.97 -24.77
CA THR A 14 -14.79 -1.87 -24.43
C THR A 14 -15.59 -0.64 -24.05
N ASP A 15 -15.35 -0.11 -22.85
CA ASP A 15 -15.79 1.22 -22.46
C ASP A 15 -14.70 2.26 -22.76
N ALA A 16 -15.09 3.52 -22.94
CA ALA A 16 -14.19 4.60 -23.36
C ALA A 16 -14.20 5.77 -22.38
N ILE A 17 -13.01 6.16 -21.93
CA ILE A 17 -12.78 7.39 -21.15
C ILE A 17 -12.06 8.38 -22.06
N SER A 18 -12.59 9.60 -22.19
CA SER A 18 -11.96 10.64 -23.00
C SER A 18 -10.66 11.12 -22.35
N GLY A 19 -9.54 11.01 -23.07
CA GLY A 19 -8.23 11.48 -22.63
C GLY A 19 -7.78 12.80 -23.29
N GLU A 20 -8.60 13.37 -24.18
CA GLU A 20 -8.24 14.61 -24.87
C GLU A 20 -8.15 15.78 -23.88
N HIS A 21 -7.15 16.64 -24.04
CA HIS A 21 -6.87 17.77 -23.13
C HIS A 21 -6.62 17.37 -21.66
N LEU A 22 -6.30 16.10 -21.38
CA LEU A 22 -5.97 15.60 -20.04
C LEU A 22 -4.54 15.02 -20.00
N ILE A 23 -3.99 14.95 -18.77
CA ILE A 23 -2.72 14.28 -18.50
C ILE A 23 -2.99 13.04 -17.66
N LEU A 24 -2.60 11.87 -18.17
CA LEU A 24 -2.64 10.63 -17.41
C LEU A 24 -1.32 10.41 -16.68
N THR A 25 -1.38 10.23 -15.36
CA THR A 25 -0.22 9.90 -14.52
C THR A 25 -0.48 8.60 -13.76
N ALA A 26 0.59 7.91 -13.38
CA ALA A 26 0.47 6.84 -12.39
C ALA A 26 0.02 7.45 -11.05
N ALA A 27 -0.82 6.71 -10.31
CA ALA A 27 -1.23 7.15 -8.98
C ALA A 27 -0.02 7.23 -8.02
N GLY A 28 -0.05 8.20 -7.12
CA GLY A 28 0.98 8.42 -6.12
C GLY A 28 1.07 7.27 -5.11
N ILE A 29 2.29 7.06 -4.62
CA ILE A 29 2.65 6.13 -3.55
C ILE A 29 3.20 6.94 -2.39
N ASP A 30 2.52 6.92 -1.25
CA ASP A 30 3.04 7.50 -0.02
C ASP A 30 3.71 6.41 0.82
N SER A 31 5.00 6.61 1.13
CA SER A 31 5.81 5.61 1.82
C SER A 31 5.90 5.80 3.34
N HIS A 32 5.32 6.88 3.88
CA HIS A 32 5.51 7.30 5.26
C HIS A 32 4.18 7.70 5.91
N ILE A 33 3.22 6.76 5.96
CA ILE A 33 1.91 7.00 6.56
C ILE A 33 1.85 6.53 8.01
N HIS A 34 1.44 7.42 8.89
CA HIS A 34 0.96 7.08 10.22
C HIS A 34 -0.53 6.74 10.13
N LEU A 35 -0.90 5.48 10.39
CA LEU A 35 -2.28 4.98 10.28
C LEU A 35 -3.10 5.38 11.51
N ILE A 36 -3.33 6.70 11.64
CA ILE A 36 -4.02 7.35 12.77
C ILE A 36 -5.53 7.29 12.56
N SER A 37 -6.00 7.61 11.35
CA SER A 37 -7.42 7.67 11.03
C SER A 37 -7.71 7.14 9.63
N PRO A 38 -8.73 6.28 9.45
CA PRO A 38 -9.08 5.74 8.13
C PRO A 38 -9.42 6.82 7.09
N GLN A 39 -9.89 7.99 7.57
CA GLN A 39 -10.25 9.13 6.73
C GLN A 39 -9.07 9.72 5.96
N GLN A 40 -7.82 9.46 6.38
CA GLN A 40 -6.61 9.85 5.63
C GLN A 40 -6.64 9.35 4.18
N ALA A 41 -7.29 8.21 3.91
CA ALA A 41 -7.45 7.68 2.56
C ALA A 41 -8.21 8.64 1.64
N TYR A 42 -9.23 9.34 2.13
CA TYR A 42 -10.00 10.29 1.33
C TYR A 42 -9.16 11.50 0.92
N SER A 43 -8.38 12.04 1.87
CA SER A 43 -7.46 13.15 1.58
C SER A 43 -6.38 12.73 0.57
N ALA A 44 -5.82 11.54 0.71
CA ALA A 44 -4.84 11.01 -0.24
C ALA A 44 -5.41 10.81 -1.65
N LEU A 45 -6.58 10.16 -1.76
CA LEU A 45 -7.24 9.94 -3.05
C LEU A 45 -7.60 11.25 -3.75
N SER A 46 -8.07 12.24 -2.99
CA SER A 46 -8.37 13.58 -3.54
C SER A 46 -7.15 14.31 -4.11
N ASN A 47 -5.94 13.86 -3.75
CA ASN A 47 -4.67 14.39 -4.24
C ASN A 47 -3.89 13.38 -5.12
N GLY A 48 -4.58 12.39 -5.68
CA GLY A 48 -3.99 11.44 -6.63
C GLY A 48 -3.08 10.37 -6.00
N VAL A 49 -3.07 10.20 -4.67
CA VAL A 49 -2.35 9.10 -4.00
C VAL A 49 -3.31 7.93 -3.77
N ALA A 50 -2.98 6.76 -4.33
CA ALA A 50 -3.82 5.57 -4.22
C ALA A 50 -3.16 4.42 -3.45
N THR A 51 -1.89 4.57 -3.06
CA THR A 51 -1.14 3.54 -2.32
C THR A 51 -0.48 4.12 -1.07
N PHE A 52 -0.67 3.44 0.06
CA PHE A 52 -0.04 3.75 1.33
C PHE A 52 0.92 2.65 1.78
N PHE A 53 2.12 3.03 2.21
CA PHE A 53 2.98 2.24 3.07
C PHE A 53 3.17 2.97 4.41
N GLY A 54 3.10 2.21 5.50
CA GLY A 54 3.11 2.81 6.82
C GLY A 54 2.78 1.84 7.94
N GLY A 55 2.38 2.39 9.07
CA GLY A 55 2.01 1.61 10.25
C GLY A 55 1.25 2.44 11.27
N GLY A 56 0.56 1.74 12.16
CA GLY A 56 -0.26 2.34 13.20
C GLY A 56 -1.39 1.43 13.66
N ILE A 57 -1.99 1.81 14.78
CA ILE A 57 -3.15 1.16 15.39
C ILE A 57 -4.24 2.17 15.79
N GLY A 58 -4.30 3.31 15.10
CA GLY A 58 -5.18 4.43 15.42
C GLY A 58 -4.49 5.52 16.25
N PRO A 59 -5.25 6.42 16.90
CA PRO A 59 -4.74 7.64 17.53
C PRO A 59 -4.07 7.38 18.90
N THR A 60 -3.08 6.51 18.91
CA THR A 60 -2.20 6.24 20.06
C THR A 60 -0.94 7.09 19.96
N ASP A 61 -0.35 7.47 21.09
CA ASP A 61 0.92 8.23 21.10
C ASP A 61 2.01 7.55 20.27
N GLY A 62 2.09 6.22 20.33
CA GLY A 62 3.04 5.44 19.54
C GLY A 62 2.79 5.56 18.03
N THR A 63 1.53 5.53 17.58
CA THR A 63 1.21 5.73 16.16
C THR A 63 1.39 7.18 15.73
N ASN A 64 1.11 8.15 16.61
CA ASN A 64 1.34 9.56 16.33
C ASN A 64 2.84 9.86 16.13
N GLY A 65 3.72 9.16 16.84
CA GLY A 65 5.17 9.32 16.74
C GLY A 65 5.87 8.39 15.75
N THR A 66 5.28 7.25 15.38
CA THR A 66 5.96 6.21 14.59
C THR A 66 5.04 5.47 13.62
N THR A 67 5.55 5.09 12.45
CA THR A 67 4.84 4.26 11.46
C THR A 67 4.92 2.76 11.79
N VAL A 68 4.50 2.37 13.00
CA VAL A 68 4.65 1.01 13.51
C VAL A 68 3.31 0.38 13.87
N THR A 69 3.08 -0.85 13.41
CA THR A 69 1.98 -1.71 13.87
C THR A 69 2.57 -2.85 14.70
N PRO A 70 2.60 -2.75 16.04
CA PRO A 70 3.42 -3.64 16.86
C PRO A 70 2.78 -5.02 17.06
N GLY A 71 3.43 -6.06 16.55
CA GLY A 71 3.12 -7.46 16.86
C GLY A 71 2.00 -8.10 16.00
N PRO A 72 1.95 -9.44 15.91
CA PRO A 72 1.12 -10.14 14.93
C PRO A 72 -0.39 -9.89 15.07
N TRP A 73 -0.88 -9.67 16.29
CA TRP A 73 -2.31 -9.41 16.53
C TRP A 73 -2.73 -8.05 15.97
N ASN A 74 -1.94 -7.00 16.22
CA ASN A 74 -2.20 -5.65 15.71
C ASN A 74 -2.09 -5.60 14.18
N ILE A 75 -1.12 -6.33 13.60
CA ILE A 75 -1.00 -6.44 12.14
C ILE A 75 -2.28 -7.00 11.53
N ARG A 76 -2.79 -8.12 12.07
CA ARG A 76 -4.04 -8.72 11.57
C ARG A 76 -5.24 -7.77 11.68
N ARG A 77 -5.36 -7.03 12.78
CA ARG A 77 -6.44 -6.05 13.00
C ARG A 77 -6.32 -4.87 12.04
N CYS A 78 -5.11 -4.35 11.85
CA CYS A 78 -4.82 -3.27 10.91
C CYS A 78 -5.17 -3.70 9.48
N CYS A 79 -4.68 -4.86 9.01
CA CYS A 79 -5.04 -5.39 7.71
C CYS A 79 -6.55 -5.57 7.54
N ALA A 80 -7.27 -6.06 8.56
CA ALA A 80 -8.72 -6.20 8.50
C ALA A 80 -9.44 -4.83 8.37
N GLN A 81 -8.97 -3.81 9.10
CA GLN A 81 -9.54 -2.46 9.06
C GLN A 81 -9.35 -1.78 7.71
N TRP A 82 -8.16 -1.88 7.11
CA TRP A 82 -7.81 -1.10 5.92
C TRP A 82 -8.29 -1.70 4.60
N LYS A 83 -8.70 -2.99 4.58
CA LYS A 83 -9.28 -3.66 3.41
C LYS A 83 -10.45 -2.93 2.74
N GLY A 84 -11.15 -2.04 3.45
CA GLY A 84 -12.29 -1.29 2.93
C GLY A 84 -11.96 0.07 2.29
N TYR A 85 -10.70 0.52 2.32
CA TYR A 85 -10.37 1.93 2.02
C TYR A 85 -9.54 2.16 0.75
N LEU A 86 -8.62 1.26 0.36
CA LEU A 86 -7.79 1.43 -0.84
C LEU A 86 -7.58 0.09 -1.56
N SER A 87 -7.37 0.15 -2.88
CA SER A 87 -7.17 -1.03 -3.74
C SER A 87 -5.91 -1.84 -3.43
N THR A 88 -4.89 -1.22 -2.81
CA THR A 88 -3.59 -1.82 -2.53
C THR A 88 -3.18 -1.69 -1.06
N SER A 89 -4.14 -1.49 -0.14
CA SER A 89 -3.88 -1.45 1.30
C SER A 89 -3.53 -2.82 1.88
N ASP A 90 -2.61 -3.54 1.25
CA ASP A 90 -1.81 -4.50 1.98
C ASP A 90 -1.00 -3.67 2.98
N CYS A 91 -1.40 -3.69 4.26
CA CYS A 91 -0.64 -3.07 5.33
C CYS A 91 0.74 -3.72 5.38
N TRP A 92 1.69 -3.16 4.64
CA TRP A 92 3.09 -3.54 4.70
C TRP A 92 3.65 -2.94 5.99
N VAL A 93 3.39 -3.65 7.08
CA VAL A 93 3.89 -3.33 8.41
C VAL A 93 5.40 -3.58 8.42
N ARG A 94 6.18 -2.52 8.25
CA ARG A 94 7.62 -2.53 8.46
C ARG A 94 7.92 -1.64 9.66
N VAL A 95 8.01 -2.24 10.85
CA VAL A 95 9.12 -2.15 11.84
C VAL A 95 8.68 -2.95 13.06
N THR A 96 8.79 -4.27 12.98
CA THR A 96 9.26 -5.06 14.13
C THR A 96 10.29 -6.04 13.59
N ARG A 97 11.36 -6.26 14.35
CA ARG A 97 12.58 -7.06 14.09
C ARG A 97 12.36 -8.39 13.34
N LEU A 98 11.15 -8.96 13.38
CA LEU A 98 10.72 -10.19 12.72
C LEU A 98 10.47 -10.08 11.21
N GLY A 99 10.13 -8.90 10.67
CA GLY A 99 9.82 -8.73 9.24
C GLY A 99 11.05 -8.83 8.34
N VAL A 100 12.17 -8.23 8.79
CA VAL A 100 13.48 -8.34 8.14
C VAL A 100 13.98 -9.79 8.21
N LEU A 101 13.80 -10.47 9.35
CA LEU A 101 14.17 -11.88 9.50
C LEU A 101 13.41 -12.80 8.55
N ARG A 102 12.10 -12.60 8.35
CA ARG A 102 11.31 -13.41 7.39
C ARG A 102 11.65 -13.11 5.93
N TRP A 103 11.98 -11.86 5.60
CA TRP A 103 12.42 -11.48 4.25
C TRP A 103 13.84 -12.00 3.95
N LEU A 104 14.78 -11.85 4.88
CA LEU A 104 16.12 -12.45 4.79
C LEU A 104 16.06 -13.96 4.72
N ASN A 105 15.21 -14.63 5.50
CA ASN A 105 15.10 -16.10 5.43
C ASN A 105 14.47 -16.60 4.12
N ARG A 106 13.83 -15.70 3.35
CA ARG A 106 13.30 -15.99 2.01
C ARG A 106 14.33 -15.76 0.89
N LEU A 107 15.31 -14.88 1.11
CA LEU A 107 16.40 -14.60 0.17
C LEU A 107 17.69 -15.38 0.48
N LEU A 108 17.90 -15.75 1.74
CA LEU A 108 19.07 -16.46 2.27
C LEU A 108 18.59 -17.57 3.21
N PRO A 109 18.19 -18.74 2.67
CA PRO A 109 17.78 -19.88 3.49
C PRO A 109 18.93 -20.30 4.41
N GLY A 110 18.76 -20.16 5.73
CA GLY A 110 19.73 -20.60 6.73
C GLY A 110 20.46 -19.49 7.52
N TRP A 111 20.19 -18.21 7.23
CA TRP A 111 20.74 -17.11 8.01
C TRP A 111 20.11 -17.07 9.42
N ARG A 112 20.92 -17.25 10.47
CA ARG A 112 20.51 -17.04 11.87
C ARG A 112 21.18 -15.77 12.39
N PRO A 113 20.46 -14.86 13.07
CA PRO A 113 21.11 -13.80 13.80
C PRO A 113 21.87 -14.41 14.98
N GLU A 114 23.17 -14.22 15.03
CA GLU A 114 23.90 -14.34 16.30
C GLU A 114 23.40 -13.24 17.25
N SER A 115 23.08 -13.66 18.47
CA SER A 115 22.65 -12.87 19.63
C SER A 115 22.72 -11.33 19.54
N ALA A 116 21.55 -10.71 19.62
CA ALA A 116 21.29 -9.43 20.30
C ALA A 116 19.78 -9.31 20.55
#